data_AF-X1E6U2-F1
#
_entry.id   AF-X1E6U2-F1
#
_cell.length_a   1.000
_cell.length_b   1.000
_cell.length_c   1.000
_cell.angle_alpha   90.00
_cell.angle_beta   90.00
_cell.angle_gamma   90.00
#
_symmetry.space_group_name_H-M   'P 1'
#
loop_
_entity.id
_entity.type
_entity.pdbx_description
1 polymer ?
#
loop_
_entity_poly.entity_id
_entity_poly.type
_entity_poly.pdbx_seq_one_letter_code
_entity_poly.pdbx_strand_id
1 'polypeptide(L)'
;IKTRGLGNTIVPIVGFSSTIRKTWKNPLRFIFIDGNHDYEYIRDDCLWRQFLVNAGIIAFHDFTNSPSVRKAVDEIMNDDPNFETIGLVHSIKAFRKIK
;
A
#
# COMPACT_ATOMS: atom_id res chain seq x y z
N ILE A 1 13.38 -10.00 -14.09
CA ILE A 1 12.26 -9.46 -14.92
C ILE A 1 12.41 -9.86 -16.39
N LYS A 2 13.36 -9.28 -17.15
CA LYS A 2 13.53 -9.60 -18.58
C LYS A 2 13.92 -11.06 -18.85
N THR A 3 14.87 -11.61 -18.08
CA THR A 3 15.31 -13.02 -18.18
C THR A 3 14.23 -14.05 -17.80
N ARG A 4 13.10 -13.59 -17.23
CA ARG A 4 11.95 -14.43 -16.89
C ARG A 4 10.74 -14.16 -17.81
N GLY A 5 10.93 -13.41 -18.91
CA GLY A 5 9.86 -13.09 -19.86
C GLY A 5 8.84 -12.05 -19.39
N LEU A 6 9.06 -11.39 -18.25
CA LEU A 6 8.07 -10.49 -17.62
C LEU A 6 8.25 -9.01 -18.00
N GLY A 7 9.08 -8.71 -19.00
CA GLY A 7 9.44 -7.33 -19.37
C GLY A 7 8.26 -6.47 -19.85
N ASN A 8 7.19 -7.10 -20.35
CA ASN A 8 5.99 -6.40 -20.81
C ASN A 8 4.91 -6.26 -19.72
N THR A 9 5.15 -6.81 -18.54
CA THR A 9 4.19 -6.85 -17.43
C THR A 9 4.71 -6.12 -16.21
N ILE A 10 6.02 -6.16 -15.96
CA ILE A 10 6.66 -5.56 -14.79
C ILE A 10 7.54 -4.40 -15.21
N VAL A 11 7.20 -3.21 -14.72
CA VAL A 11 8.01 -2.00 -14.87
C VAL A 11 8.63 -1.65 -13.52
N PRO A 12 9.96 -1.84 -13.34
CA PRO A 12 10.63 -1.41 -12.12
C PRO A 12 10.78 0.11 -12.11
N ILE A 13 10.51 0.74 -10.96
CA ILE A 13 10.69 2.17 -10.76
C ILE A 13 11.71 2.37 -9.66
N VAL A 14 12.79 3.09 -9.98
CA VAL A 14 13.87 3.37 -9.04
C VAL A 14 13.76 4.83 -8.58
N GLY A 15 13.48 5.02 -7.29
CA GLY A 15 13.39 6.33 -6.67
C GLY A 15 12.72 6.28 -5.31
N PHE A 16 12.76 7.40 -4.58
CA PHE A 16 12.04 7.52 -3.32
C PHE A 16 10.53 7.54 -3.55
N SER A 17 9.79 6.80 -2.72
CA SER A 17 8.32 6.71 -2.75
C SER A 17 7.67 8.10 -2.83
N SER A 18 8.06 9.01 -1.93
CA SER A 18 7.57 10.39 -1.88
C SER A 18 7.84 11.22 -3.13
N THR A 19 8.96 10.97 -3.83
CA THR A 19 9.30 11.66 -5.08
C THR A 19 8.49 11.12 -6.25
N ILE A 20 8.39 9.80 -6.38
CA ILE A 20 7.62 9.16 -7.47
C ILE A 20 6.12 9.47 -7.32
N ARG A 21 5.60 9.46 -6.10
CA ARG A 21 4.19 9.73 -5.81
C ARG A 21 3.73 11.09 -6.35
N LYS A 22 4.58 12.11 -6.34
CA LYS A 22 4.26 13.47 -6.82
C LYS A 22 3.99 13.55 -8.31
N THR A 23 4.58 12.67 -9.11
CA THR A 23 4.45 12.66 -10.57
C THR A 23 3.58 11.52 -11.08
N TRP A 24 3.11 10.64 -10.19
CA TRP A 24 2.24 9.53 -10.52
C TRP A 24 0.84 10.02 -10.94
N LYS A 25 0.31 9.46 -12.03
CA LYS A 25 -1.02 9.82 -12.57
C LYS A 25 -1.90 8.61 -12.84
N ASN A 26 -1.35 7.41 -12.80
CA ASN A 26 -2.05 6.22 -13.24
C ASN A 26 -2.92 5.66 -12.10
N PRO A 27 -4.20 5.41 -12.33
CA PRO A 27 -5.05 4.77 -11.33
C PRO A 27 -4.52 3.36 -11.01
N LEU A 28 -4.59 2.99 -9.73
CA LEU A 28 -4.14 1.70 -9.22
C LEU A 28 -5.34 0.88 -8.74
N ARG A 29 -5.36 -0.42 -9.06
CA ARG A 29 -6.35 -1.37 -8.54
C ARG A 29 -5.86 -2.11 -7.30
N PHE A 30 -4.55 -2.19 -7.12
CA PHE A 30 -3.92 -2.84 -6.00
C PHE A 30 -2.68 -2.07 -5.56
N ILE A 31 -2.51 -1.91 -4.25
CA ILE A 31 -1.34 -1.33 -3.60
C ILE A 31 -0.89 -2.29 -2.52
N PHE A 32 0.39 -2.65 -2.52
CA PHE A 32 1.00 -3.46 -1.48
C PHE A 32 2.14 -2.67 -0.83
N ILE A 33 2.00 -2.34 0.45
CA ILE A 33 2.97 -1.59 1.23
C ILE A 33 3.82 -2.57 2.04
N ASP A 34 5.09 -2.66 1.65
CA ASP A 34 6.12 -3.53 2.23
C ASP A 34 7.48 -2.80 2.15
N GLY A 35 7.47 -1.55 2.64
CA GLY A 35 8.59 -0.63 2.58
C GLY A 35 9.37 -0.55 3.89
N ASN A 36 9.63 0.67 4.36
CA ASN A 36 10.28 0.88 5.65
C ASN A 36 9.25 0.69 6.79
N HIS A 37 9.68 0.05 7.88
CA HIS A 37 8.85 -0.27 9.04
C HIS A 37 8.76 0.81 10.11
N ASP A 38 9.40 1.97 9.91
CA ASP A 38 9.27 3.13 10.78
C ASP A 38 7.94 3.86 10.51
N TYR A 39 7.27 4.25 11.59
CA TYR A 39 5.91 4.82 11.58
C TYR A 39 5.72 5.95 10.55
N GLU A 40 6.65 6.91 10.45
CA GLU A 40 6.51 8.05 9.53
C GLU A 40 6.60 7.65 8.05
N TYR A 41 7.38 6.63 7.71
CA TYR A 41 7.46 6.14 6.33
C TYR A 41 6.20 5.38 5.93
N ILE A 42 5.60 4.63 6.84
CA ILE A 42 4.33 3.93 6.60
C ILE A 42 3.19 4.94 6.41
N ARG A 43 3.19 6.02 7.19
CA ARG A 43 2.26 7.13 7.00
C ARG A 43 2.41 7.78 5.63
N ASP A 44 3.65 8.05 5.23
CA ASP A 44 3.95 8.62 3.92
C ASP A 44 3.53 7.68 2.78
N ASP A 45 3.86 6.39 2.88
CA ASP A 45 3.49 5.38 1.87
C ASP A 45 1.97 5.17 1.80
N CYS A 46 1.25 5.31 2.91
CA CYS A 46 -0.21 5.24 2.91
C CYS A 46 -0.87 6.32 2.02
N LEU A 47 -0.17 7.41 1.70
CA LEU A 47 -0.66 8.44 0.77
C LEU A 47 -0.80 7.92 -0.67
N TRP A 48 -0.21 6.78 -1.03
CA TRP A 48 -0.46 6.13 -2.32
C TRP A 48 -1.93 5.75 -2.53
N ARG A 49 -2.71 5.58 -1.44
CA ARG A 49 -4.15 5.27 -1.52
C ARG A 49 -4.98 6.30 -2.28
N GLN A 50 -4.46 7.52 -2.48
CA GLN A 50 -5.10 8.55 -3.31
C GLN A 50 -5.28 8.12 -4.77
N PHE A 51 -4.41 7.23 -5.28
CA PHE A 51 -4.48 6.70 -6.65
C PHE A 51 -5.31 5.41 -6.75
N LEU A 52 -5.77 4.87 -5.61
CA LEU A 52 -6.52 3.64 -5.57
C LEU A 52 -7.95 3.88 -6.08
N VAL A 53 -8.38 3.09 -7.06
CA VAL A 53 -9.75 3.14 -7.59
C VAL A 53 -10.75 2.49 -6.64
N ASN A 54 -12.04 2.78 -6.83
CA ASN A 54 -13.10 2.12 -6.08
C ASN A 54 -13.08 0.60 -6.32
N ALA A 55 -13.40 -0.16 -5.26
CA ALA A 55 -13.18 -1.60 -5.15
C ALA A 55 -11.70 -2.06 -5.28
N GLY A 56 -10.75 -1.13 -5.38
CA GLY A 56 -9.32 -1.42 -5.28
C GLY A 56 -8.92 -1.84 -3.87
N ILE A 57 -7.80 -2.54 -3.76
CA ILE A 57 -7.30 -3.08 -2.49
C ILE A 57 -5.97 -2.43 -2.13
N ILE A 58 -5.82 -2.07 -0.86
CA ILE A 58 -4.53 -1.72 -0.27
C ILE A 58 -4.21 -2.73 0.84
N ALA A 59 -3.00 -3.26 0.84
CA ALA A 59 -2.54 -4.24 1.82
C ALA A 59 -1.19 -3.83 2.42
N PHE A 60 -0.98 -4.20 3.68
CA PHE A 60 0.19 -3.85 4.47
C PHE A 60 0.82 -5.12 5.01
N HIS A 61 2.11 -5.32 4.73
CA HIS A 61 2.90 -6.42 5.29
C HIS A 61 3.33 -6.12 6.73
N ASP A 62 3.75 -7.14 7.48
CA ASP A 62 4.26 -7.05 8.86
C ASP A 62 3.32 -6.38 9.89
N PHE A 63 2.02 -6.35 9.63
CA PHE A 63 1.02 -5.81 10.56
C PHE A 63 1.03 -6.53 11.92
N THR A 64 1.24 -7.84 11.94
CA THR A 64 1.31 -8.60 13.20
C THR A 64 2.68 -8.55 13.85
N ASN A 65 3.74 -8.30 13.07
CA ASN A 65 5.12 -8.49 13.47
C ASN A 65 5.81 -7.18 13.88
N SER A 66 5.31 -6.05 13.38
CA SER A 66 5.88 -4.73 13.63
C SER A 66 4.88 -3.83 14.39
N PRO A 67 5.19 -3.42 15.63
CA PRO A 67 4.34 -2.52 16.40
C PRO A 67 4.12 -1.15 15.72
N SER A 68 5.13 -0.62 15.04
CA SER A 68 5.03 0.64 14.29
C SER A 68 4.13 0.52 13.07
N VAL A 69 4.18 -0.61 12.35
CA VAL A 69 3.22 -0.91 11.27
C VAL A 69 1.82 -1.00 11.81
N ARG A 70 1.61 -1.82 12.85
CA ARG A 70 0.30 -1.98 13.47
C ARG A 70 -0.29 -0.62 13.84
N LYS A 71 0.48 0.18 14.57
CA LYS A 71 0.06 1.51 15.02
C LYS A 71 -0.33 2.41 13.83
N ALA A 72 0.54 2.54 12.82
CA ALA A 72 0.28 3.39 11.67
C ALA A 72 -0.95 2.92 10.88
N VAL A 73 -1.08 1.62 10.63
CA VAL A 73 -2.21 1.06 9.89
C VAL A 73 -3.51 1.24 10.66
N ASP A 74 -3.51 0.97 11.97
CA ASP A 74 -4.71 1.11 12.79
C ASP A 74 -5.17 2.57 12.85
N GLU A 75 -4.27 3.53 13.03
CA GLU A 75 -4.60 4.95 13.09
C GLU A 75 -5.06 5.55 11.74
N ILE A 76 -4.53 5.06 10.61
CA ILE A 76 -4.85 5.65 9.29
C ILE A 76 -6.01 4.95 8.61
N MET A 77 -6.09 3.62 8.69
CA MET A 77 -6.98 2.83 7.84
C MET A 77 -8.24 2.35 8.54
N ASN A 78 -8.20 2.03 9.84
CA ASN A 78 -9.35 1.42 10.51
C ASN A 78 -10.55 2.37 10.63
N ASP A 79 -10.27 3.67 10.79
CA ASP A 79 -11.30 4.70 10.97
C ASP A 79 -11.59 5.48 9.68
N ASP A 80 -10.94 5.15 8.55
CA ASP A 80 -11.19 5.80 7.25
C ASP A 80 -12.51 5.28 6.64
N PRO A 81 -13.58 6.10 6.56
CA PRO A 81 -14.91 5.66 6.12
C PRO A 81 -14.97 5.32 4.62
N ASN A 82 -13.88 5.52 3.88
CA ASN A 82 -13.75 5.13 2.49
C ASN A 82 -13.21 3.71 2.32
N PHE A 83 -12.85 3.02 3.40
CA PHE A 83 -12.27 1.69 3.37
C PHE A 83 -13.02 0.71 4.27
N GLU A 84 -13.10 -0.54 3.83
CA GLU A 84 -13.54 -1.67 4.63
C GLU A 84 -12.37 -2.63 4.86
N THR A 85 -12.26 -3.23 6.05
CA THR A 85 -11.29 -4.31 6.28
C THR A 85 -11.79 -5.57 5.59
N ILE A 86 -10.95 -6.17 4.73
CA ILE A 86 -11.31 -7.41 4.02
C ILE A 86 -10.64 -8.64 4.61
N GLY A 87 -9.59 -8.49 5.41
CA GLY A 87 -9.00 -9.61 6.13
C GLY A 87 -7.61 -9.35 6.71
N LEU A 88 -7.20 -10.28 7.56
CA LEU A 88 -5.86 -10.45 8.09
C LEU A 88 -5.43 -11.89 7.83
N VAL A 89 -4.37 -12.09 7.04
CA VAL A 89 -3.81 -13.40 6.74
C VAL A 89 -2.33 -13.37 7.07
N HIS A 90 -1.89 -14.22 8.00
CA HIS A 90 -0.55 -14.16 8.59
C HIS A 90 -0.24 -12.73 9.08
N SER A 91 0.79 -12.10 8.51
CA SER A 91 1.20 -10.73 8.84
C SER A 91 0.58 -9.66 7.93
N ILE A 92 -0.26 -10.02 6.97
CA ILE A 92 -0.81 -9.09 5.98
C ILE A 92 -2.23 -8.65 6.37
N LYS A 93 -2.41 -7.35 6.61
CA LYS A 93 -3.74 -6.74 6.77
C LYS A 93 -4.14 -6.02 5.48
N ALA A 94 -5.36 -6.23 5.02
CA ALA A 94 -5.85 -5.68 3.76
C ALA A 94 -7.20 -4.96 3.91
N PHE A 95 -7.36 -3.92 3.11
CA PHE A 95 -8.53 -3.05 3.07
C PHE A 95 -8.99 -2.86 1.63
N ARG A 96 -10.30 -2.80 1.41
CA ARG A 96 -10.91 -2.47 0.12
C ARG A 96 -11.47 -1.05 0.16
N LYS A 97 -11.22 -0.27 -0.89
CA LYS A 97 -11.82 1.05 -1.05
C LYS A 97 -13.28 0.91 -1.49
N ILE A 98 -14.19 1.53 -0.74
CA ILE A 98 -15.63 1.47 -0.95
C ILE A 98 -16.23 2.79 -1.45
N LYS A 99 -15.53 3.91 -1.31
CA LYS A 99 -15.97 5.25 -1.74
C LYS A 99 -14.87 5.98 -2.49
#